data_AF-A0A3D5KNG2-F1
#
_entry.id   AF-A0A3D5KNG2-F1
#
_cell.length_a   1.000
_cell.length_b   1.000
_cell.length_c   1.000
_cell.angle_alpha   90.00
_cell.angle_beta   90.00
_cell.angle_gamma   90.00
#
_symmetry.space_group_name_H-M   'P 1'
#
loop_
_entity.id
_entity.type
_entity.pdbx_description
1 polymer ?
#
loop_
_entity_poly.entity_id
_entity_poly.type
_entity_poly.pdbx_seq_one_letter_code
_entity_poly.pdbx_strand_id
1 'polypeptide(L)'
;MKKLIILFVQVWLVVTFGFSQKVITLYDGPAPGSESWSWDEAENDNNAWKTKVVYNVSKPTLTVFAPEEGKANGTALVIAPGGAFHALSINSEGNDVAKWLADKGVTCFVLEYRLAHSLTTDPIAEVNQKMGKKEFDDENKAVIPLCVADGRAAIAWVRKHADEFKI
;
A
#
# COMPACT_ATOMS: atom_id res chain seq x y z
N MET A 1 28.23 40.03 49.45
CA MET A 1 27.16 40.15 48.44
C MET A 1 27.48 39.20 47.30
N LYS A 2 26.87 37.99 47.29
CA LYS A 2 27.15 36.94 46.30
C LYS A 2 26.29 37.21 45.05
N LYS A 3 26.92 37.45 43.90
CA LYS A 3 26.22 37.64 42.61
C LYS A 3 25.77 36.27 42.09
N LEU A 4 24.46 36.07 41.99
CA LEU A 4 23.84 34.88 41.40
C LEU A 4 23.77 35.09 39.88
N ILE A 5 24.56 34.34 39.12
CA ILE A 5 24.51 34.34 37.65
C ILE A 5 23.48 33.27 37.26
N ILE A 6 22.32 33.71 36.75
CA ILE A 6 21.29 32.83 36.20
C ILE A 6 21.66 32.56 34.75
N LEU A 7 22.13 31.34 34.47
CA LEU A 7 22.42 30.86 33.12
C LEU A 7 21.11 30.45 32.44
N PHE A 8 20.59 31.30 31.54
CA PHE A 8 19.45 30.97 30.69
C PHE A 8 19.92 30.03 29.57
N VAL A 9 19.69 28.72 29.74
CA VAL A 9 19.86 27.74 28.65
C VAL A 9 18.61 27.82 27.78
N GLN A 10 18.71 28.51 26.63
CA GLN A 10 17.68 28.45 25.59
C GLN A 10 17.77 27.10 24.87
N VAL A 11 16.82 26.21 25.18
CA VAL A 11 16.60 24.97 24.44
C VAL A 11 15.90 25.34 23.12
N TRP A 12 16.63 25.25 22.01
CA TRP A 12 16.03 25.33 20.68
C TRP A 12 15.28 24.02 20.41
N LEU A 13 13.95 24.09 20.40
CA LEU A 13 13.10 23.00 19.96
C LEU A 13 13.22 22.90 18.44
N VAL A 14 14.02 21.96 17.95
CA VAL A 14 14.03 21.58 16.54
C VAL A 14 12.74 20.79 16.29
N VAL A 15 11.75 21.44 15.68
CA VAL A 15 10.54 20.75 15.19
C VAL A 15 10.92 20.03 13.91
N THR A 16 11.12 18.73 13.98
CA THR A 16 11.23 17.89 12.80
C THR A 16 9.83 17.67 12.25
N PHE A 17 9.56 18.21 11.06
CA PHE A 17 8.38 17.81 10.30
C PHE A 17 8.63 16.40 9.74
N GLY A 18 7.94 15.41 10.30
CA GLY A 18 7.89 14.07 9.72
C GLY A 18 6.93 14.08 8.54
N PHE A 19 7.43 13.84 7.33
CA PHE A 19 6.57 13.50 6.20
C PHE A 19 6.07 12.07 6.40
N SER A 20 4.84 11.93 6.89
CA SER A 20 4.15 10.64 6.83
C SER A 20 3.75 10.36 5.39
N GLN A 21 3.86 9.10 4.97
CA GLN A 21 3.45 8.66 3.64
C GLN A 21 1.94 8.88 3.45
N LYS A 22 1.52 9.54 2.36
CA LYS A 22 0.10 9.78 2.08
C LYS A 22 -0.57 8.46 1.67
N VAL A 23 -1.55 8.00 2.44
CA VAL A 23 -2.40 6.84 2.14
C VAL A 23 -3.80 7.32 1.82
N ILE A 24 -4.39 6.78 0.75
CA ILE A 24 -5.70 7.15 0.24
C ILE A 24 -6.61 5.93 0.29
N THR A 25 -7.77 6.04 0.93
CA THR A 25 -8.83 5.03 0.82
C THR A 25 -9.55 5.16 -0.53
N LEU A 26 -9.72 4.06 -1.25
CA LEU A 26 -10.33 4.11 -2.59
C LEU A 26 -11.86 4.31 -2.59
N TYR A 27 -12.53 3.91 -1.51
CA TYR A 27 -13.98 3.97 -1.38
C TYR A 27 -14.39 4.68 -0.10
N ASP A 28 -15.50 5.41 -0.17
CA ASP A 28 -16.15 6.01 1.00
C ASP A 28 -16.98 4.93 1.72
N GLY A 29 -16.32 4.19 2.61
CA GLY A 29 -16.92 3.07 3.34
C GLY A 29 -16.50 1.69 2.79
N PRO A 30 -17.29 0.63 3.06
CA PRO A 30 -16.99 -0.70 2.53
C PRO A 30 -16.91 -0.70 1.00
N ALA A 31 -15.93 -1.40 0.44
CA ALA A 31 -15.79 -1.48 -1.01
C ALA A 31 -16.97 -2.28 -1.64
N PRO A 32 -17.55 -1.81 -2.76
CA PRO A 32 -18.73 -2.45 -3.35
C PRO A 32 -18.52 -3.92 -3.70
N GLY A 33 -19.44 -4.80 -3.28
CA GLY A 33 -19.36 -6.25 -3.45
C GLY A 33 -18.58 -7.00 -2.36
N SER A 34 -18.10 -6.28 -1.33
CA SER A 34 -17.42 -6.83 -0.15
C SER A 34 -17.97 -6.24 1.16
N GLU A 35 -19.20 -5.73 1.15
CA GLU A 35 -19.81 -5.05 2.30
C GLU A 35 -19.96 -5.97 3.52
N SER A 36 -20.06 -7.28 3.30
CA SER A 36 -20.16 -8.29 4.35
C SER A 36 -18.81 -8.83 4.82
N TRP A 37 -17.69 -8.39 4.24
CA TRP A 37 -16.37 -8.84 4.67
C TRP A 37 -16.03 -8.21 6.03
N SER A 38 -15.53 -9.05 6.94
CA SER A 38 -15.30 -8.65 8.34
C SER A 38 -13.93 -9.06 8.87
N TRP A 39 -13.03 -9.50 7.99
CA TRP A 39 -11.67 -9.84 8.37
C TRP A 39 -10.78 -8.61 8.37
N ASP A 40 -9.78 -8.66 9.24
CA ASP A 40 -8.74 -7.65 9.32
C ASP A 40 -7.60 -7.98 8.35
N GLU A 41 -7.06 -6.92 7.76
CA GLU A 41 -5.82 -6.97 7.00
C GLU A 41 -4.64 -7.28 7.93
N ALA A 42 -3.67 -8.02 7.42
CA ALA A 42 -2.49 -8.41 8.18
C ALA A 42 -1.24 -8.47 7.32
N GLU A 43 -0.08 -8.46 7.99
CA GLU A 43 1.23 -8.56 7.36
C GLU A 43 1.96 -9.86 7.75
N ASN A 44 2.82 -10.35 6.87
CA ASN A 44 3.76 -11.43 7.16
C ASN A 44 5.10 -11.13 6.46
N ASP A 45 6.21 -11.17 7.19
CA ASP A 45 7.58 -11.04 6.67
C ASP A 45 8.43 -12.32 6.83
N ASN A 46 7.89 -13.35 7.51
CA ASN A 46 8.48 -14.66 7.69
C ASN A 46 7.72 -15.71 6.87
N ASN A 47 7.94 -15.69 5.55
CA ASN A 47 7.30 -16.56 4.57
C ASN A 47 8.29 -17.01 3.49
N ALA A 48 7.87 -17.93 2.63
CA ALA A 48 8.72 -18.52 1.59
C ALA A 48 9.25 -17.50 0.55
N TRP A 49 8.60 -16.34 0.37
CA TRP A 49 9.03 -15.31 -0.57
C TRP A 49 10.10 -14.37 0.00
N LYS A 50 10.42 -14.46 1.29
CA LYS A 50 11.47 -13.65 1.95
C LYS A 50 11.30 -12.14 1.74
N THR A 51 10.04 -11.71 1.69
CA THR A 51 9.62 -10.32 1.53
C THR A 51 8.41 -10.09 2.42
N LYS A 52 8.20 -8.84 2.83
CA LYS A 52 6.95 -8.49 3.52
C LYS A 52 5.80 -8.64 2.53
N VAL A 53 4.76 -9.32 2.97
CA VAL A 53 3.48 -9.40 2.27
C VAL A 53 2.37 -8.80 3.11
N VAL A 54 1.38 -8.22 2.44
CA VAL A 54 0.08 -7.85 3.01
C VAL A 54 -0.95 -8.85 2.51
N TYR A 55 -1.88 -9.28 3.36
CA TYR A 55 -2.95 -10.21 3.00
C TYR A 55 -4.25 -9.83 3.69
N ASN A 56 -5.36 -10.43 3.27
CA ASN A 56 -6.70 -10.14 3.81
C ASN A 56 -7.14 -8.67 3.62
N VAL A 57 -6.64 -7.98 2.59
CA VAL A 57 -7.10 -6.63 2.25
C VAL A 57 -8.59 -6.66 1.96
N SER A 58 -9.36 -5.94 2.77
CA SER A 58 -10.80 -5.73 2.59
C SER A 58 -11.14 -4.26 2.26
N LYS A 59 -10.24 -3.33 2.60
CA LYS A 59 -10.37 -1.89 2.40
C LYS A 59 -9.23 -1.40 1.51
N PRO A 60 -9.42 -1.36 0.19
CA PRO A 60 -8.31 -1.12 -0.71
C PRO A 60 -7.83 0.34 -0.66
N THR A 61 -6.52 0.53 -0.74
CA THR A 61 -5.85 1.83 -0.58
C THR A 61 -4.81 2.10 -1.66
N LEU A 62 -4.45 3.38 -1.80
CA LEU A 62 -3.27 3.83 -2.55
C LEU A 62 -2.27 4.49 -1.61
N THR A 63 -1.05 3.98 -1.57
CA THR A 63 0.07 4.61 -0.87
C THR A 63 0.91 5.40 -1.86
N VAL A 64 1.05 6.71 -1.64
CA VAL A 64 1.71 7.64 -2.59
C VAL A 64 3.20 7.77 -2.31
N PHE A 65 4.03 7.41 -3.28
CA PHE A 65 5.47 7.66 -3.33
C PHE A 65 5.74 8.81 -4.31
N ALA A 66 5.91 10.02 -3.78
CA ALA A 66 6.23 11.20 -4.59
C ALA A 66 7.75 11.35 -4.76
N PRO A 67 8.22 11.80 -5.94
CA PRO A 67 9.60 12.27 -6.09
C PRO A 67 9.90 13.43 -5.14
N GLU A 68 11.18 13.64 -4.85
CA GLU A 68 11.60 14.86 -4.15
C GLU A 68 11.15 16.12 -4.92
N GLU A 69 10.97 17.22 -4.18
CA GLU A 69 10.50 18.48 -4.74
C GLU A 69 11.38 18.92 -5.93
N GLY A 70 10.72 19.26 -7.05
CA GLY A 70 11.40 19.67 -8.28
C GLY A 70 11.93 18.53 -9.16
N LYS A 71 11.85 17.26 -8.73
CA LYS A 71 12.27 16.10 -9.53
C LYS A 71 11.15 15.42 -10.31
N ALA A 72 9.89 15.80 -10.07
CA ALA A 72 8.75 15.21 -10.78
C ALA A 72 8.87 15.41 -12.30
N ASN A 73 8.71 14.33 -13.06
CA ASN A 73 8.87 14.30 -14.51
C ASN A 73 7.53 14.29 -15.27
N GLY A 74 6.41 14.46 -14.56
CA GLY A 74 5.05 14.44 -15.11
C GLY A 74 4.50 13.04 -15.39
N THR A 75 5.18 11.97 -14.96
CA THR A 75 4.69 10.59 -15.12
C THR A 75 4.11 10.05 -13.82
N ALA A 76 3.01 9.31 -13.95
CA ALA A 76 2.37 8.61 -12.86
C ALA A 76 2.30 7.10 -13.11
N LEU A 77 2.48 6.29 -12.07
CA LEU A 77 2.34 4.84 -12.13
C LEU A 77 1.50 4.29 -10.97
N VAL A 78 0.47 3.51 -11.28
CA VAL A 78 -0.22 2.65 -10.30
C VAL A 78 0.47 1.30 -10.28
N ILE A 79 1.04 0.93 -9.14
CA ILE A 79 1.75 -0.34 -8.94
C ILE A 79 0.81 -1.28 -8.20
N ALA A 80 0.45 -2.40 -8.81
CA ALA A 80 -0.36 -3.44 -8.19
C ALA A 80 0.55 -4.65 -7.89
N PRO A 81 0.98 -4.86 -6.63
CA PRO A 81 1.85 -5.99 -6.29
C PRO A 81 1.18 -7.33 -6.61
N GLY A 82 1.97 -8.31 -7.06
CA GLY A 82 1.50 -9.66 -7.28
C GLY A 82 1.31 -10.42 -5.98
N GLY A 83 0.88 -11.68 -6.13
CA GLY A 83 0.69 -12.63 -5.03
C GLY A 83 -0.58 -13.47 -5.15
N ALA A 84 -0.91 -13.82 -6.40
CA ALA A 84 -1.99 -14.73 -6.76
C ALA A 84 -3.40 -14.33 -6.27
N PHE A 85 -3.65 -13.04 -5.96
CA PHE A 85 -4.89 -12.55 -5.35
C PHE A 85 -5.16 -13.02 -3.91
N HIS A 86 -4.17 -13.62 -3.25
CA HIS A 86 -4.23 -14.06 -1.85
C HIS A 86 -3.28 -13.28 -0.93
N ALA A 87 -2.24 -12.69 -1.51
CA ALA A 87 -1.29 -11.82 -0.84
C ALA A 87 -0.83 -10.73 -1.82
N LEU A 88 -0.20 -9.71 -1.27
CA LEU A 88 0.53 -8.67 -2.00
C LEU A 88 1.99 -8.79 -1.60
N SER A 89 2.88 -8.96 -2.57
CA SER A 89 4.34 -8.84 -2.40
C SER A 89 4.72 -7.37 -2.15
N ILE A 90 4.20 -6.81 -1.05
CA ILE A 90 4.02 -5.36 -0.86
C ILE A 90 5.35 -4.61 -0.84
N ASN A 91 6.42 -5.22 -0.36
CA ASN A 91 7.74 -4.60 -0.40
C ASN A 91 8.41 -4.78 -1.76
N SER A 92 8.77 -6.01 -2.13
CA SER A 92 9.60 -6.29 -3.31
C SER A 92 8.97 -5.90 -4.64
N GLU A 93 7.64 -6.01 -4.79
CA GLU A 93 6.94 -5.66 -6.03
C GLU A 93 6.17 -4.33 -5.92
N GLY A 94 5.95 -3.84 -4.70
CA GLY A 94 5.27 -2.57 -4.42
C GLY A 94 6.25 -1.46 -4.03
N ASN A 95 6.48 -1.32 -2.72
CA ASN A 95 7.19 -0.21 -2.11
C ASN A 95 8.60 0.01 -2.65
N ASP A 96 9.36 -1.05 -2.90
CA ASP A 96 10.75 -0.92 -3.37
C ASP A 96 10.80 -0.49 -4.84
N VAL A 97 9.86 -0.99 -5.65
CA VAL A 97 9.66 -0.52 -7.03
C VAL A 97 9.24 0.95 -7.03
N ALA A 98 8.31 1.33 -6.15
CA ALA A 98 7.80 2.69 -6.04
C ALA A 98 8.91 3.68 -5.64
N LYS A 99 9.74 3.34 -4.64
CA LYS A 99 10.91 4.15 -4.24
C LYS A 99 11.88 4.32 -5.41
N TRP A 100 12.24 3.22 -6.08
CA TRP A 100 13.20 3.25 -7.18
C TRP A 100 12.71 4.10 -8.37
N LEU A 101 11.40 4.12 -8.63
CA LEU A 101 10.78 4.96 -9.66
C LEU A 101 10.61 6.41 -9.22
N ALA A 102 10.28 6.67 -7.95
CA ALA A 102 10.20 8.00 -7.38
C ALA A 102 11.55 8.74 -7.45
N ASP A 103 12.66 8.02 -7.21
CA ASP A 103 14.02 8.54 -7.40
C ASP A 103 14.31 8.99 -8.84
N LYS A 104 13.52 8.53 -9.82
CA LYS A 104 13.61 8.88 -11.25
C LYS A 104 12.56 9.91 -11.68
N GLY A 105 11.83 10.49 -10.72
CA GLY A 105 10.85 11.53 -10.99
C GLY A 105 9.44 11.03 -11.26
N VAL A 106 9.16 9.73 -11.11
CA VAL A 106 7.81 9.18 -11.34
C VAL A 106 6.99 9.22 -10.04
N THR A 107 5.81 9.82 -10.08
CA THR A 107 4.85 9.74 -8.96
C THR A 107 4.19 8.37 -8.93
N CYS A 108 4.49 7.56 -7.91
CA CYS A 108 4.01 6.20 -7.82
C CYS A 108 2.88 6.06 -6.79
N PHE A 109 1.91 5.21 -7.09
CA PHE A 109 0.77 4.88 -6.24
C PHE A 109 0.74 3.36 -6.06
N VAL A 110 1.17 2.85 -4.91
CA VAL A 110 1.12 1.42 -4.60
C VAL A 110 -0.30 1.07 -4.18
N LEU A 111 -0.95 0.18 -4.93
CA LEU A 111 -2.31 -0.26 -4.73
C LEU A 111 -2.33 -1.52 -3.86
N GLU A 112 -2.98 -1.40 -2.71
CA GLU A 112 -3.44 -2.56 -1.95
C GLU A 112 -4.88 -2.85 -2.38
N TYR A 113 -5.07 -3.87 -3.23
CA TYR A 113 -6.38 -4.27 -3.74
C TYR A 113 -6.95 -5.43 -2.92
N ARG A 114 -8.28 -5.64 -2.98
CA ARG A 114 -8.96 -6.70 -2.24
C ARG A 114 -8.41 -8.09 -2.58
N LEU A 115 -8.28 -8.94 -1.57
CA LEU A 115 -7.71 -10.28 -1.68
C LEU A 115 -8.68 -11.34 -1.18
N ALA A 116 -8.48 -12.58 -1.63
CA ALA A 116 -9.11 -13.74 -1.03
C ALA A 116 -8.68 -13.87 0.44
N HIS A 117 -9.62 -14.29 1.29
CA HIS A 117 -9.40 -14.43 2.73
C HIS A 117 -8.51 -15.66 3.03
N SER A 118 -7.31 -15.41 3.53
CA SER A 118 -6.43 -16.40 4.15
C SER A 118 -6.94 -16.74 5.55
N LEU A 119 -7.02 -18.04 5.86
CA LEU A 119 -7.43 -18.56 7.16
C LEU A 119 -6.23 -18.85 8.07
N THR A 120 -5.02 -18.59 7.59
CA THR A 120 -3.76 -18.82 8.28
C THR A 120 -2.95 -17.54 8.38
N THR A 121 -1.90 -17.57 9.22
CA THR A 121 -0.93 -16.47 9.34
C THR A 121 0.17 -16.51 8.29
N ASP A 122 0.18 -17.52 7.40
CA ASP A 122 1.12 -17.66 6.29
C ASP A 122 0.33 -17.90 4.99
N PRO A 123 -0.15 -16.82 4.34
CA PRO A 123 -0.94 -16.92 3.11
C PRO A 123 -0.15 -17.58 1.98
N ILE A 124 1.19 -17.53 2.02
CA ILE A 124 2.04 -18.10 0.97
C ILE A 124 2.06 -19.62 1.07
N ALA A 125 2.22 -20.14 2.28
CA ALA A 125 2.08 -21.57 2.52
C ALA A 125 0.67 -22.07 2.17
N GLU A 126 -0.38 -21.30 2.50
CA GLU A 126 -1.77 -21.64 2.17
C GLU A 126 -1.99 -21.71 0.65
N VAL A 127 -1.57 -20.69 -0.09
CA VAL A 127 -1.63 -20.66 -1.56
C VAL A 127 -0.88 -21.85 -2.17
N ASN A 128 0.32 -22.16 -1.68
CA ASN A 128 1.10 -23.29 -2.19
C ASN A 128 0.38 -24.63 -1.97
N GLN A 129 -0.39 -24.78 -0.88
CA GLN A 129 -1.20 -25.97 -0.64
C GLN A 129 -2.44 -26.04 -1.53
N LYS A 130 -3.00 -24.89 -1.93
CA LYS A 130 -4.20 -24.79 -2.77
C LYS A 130 -3.89 -24.78 -4.27
N MET A 131 -2.66 -24.47 -4.66
CA MET A 131 -2.24 -24.34 -6.06
C MET A 131 -2.61 -25.58 -6.89
N GLY A 132 -3.30 -25.35 -8.01
CA GLY A 132 -3.78 -26.42 -8.90
C GLY A 132 -5.01 -27.19 -8.40
N LYS A 133 -5.61 -26.81 -7.27
CA LYS A 133 -6.87 -27.36 -6.77
C LYS A 133 -8.04 -26.47 -7.19
N LYS A 134 -9.22 -27.07 -7.34
CA LYS A 134 -10.47 -26.38 -7.66
C LYS A 134 -10.80 -25.25 -6.67
N GLU A 135 -10.48 -25.42 -5.39
CA GLU A 135 -10.67 -24.41 -4.34
C GLU A 135 -9.96 -23.09 -4.69
N PHE A 136 -8.70 -23.15 -5.11
CA PHE A 136 -7.93 -21.97 -5.55
C PHE A 136 -8.58 -21.27 -6.74
N ASP A 137 -9.07 -22.05 -7.72
CA ASP A 137 -9.74 -21.50 -8.89
C ASP A 137 -11.08 -20.84 -8.52
N ASP A 138 -11.84 -21.44 -7.60
CA ASP A 138 -13.12 -20.90 -7.12
C ASP A 138 -12.92 -19.61 -6.32
N GLU A 139 -11.93 -19.58 -5.42
CA GLU A 139 -11.55 -18.39 -4.64
C GLU A 139 -11.12 -17.24 -5.56
N ASN A 140 -10.25 -17.53 -6.53
CA ASN A 140 -9.81 -16.55 -7.53
C ASN A 140 -10.97 -16.06 -8.39
N LYS A 141 -11.82 -16.96 -8.87
CA LYS A 141 -13.00 -16.59 -9.67
C LYS A 141 -13.93 -15.66 -8.90
N ALA A 142 -14.06 -15.83 -7.59
CA ALA A 142 -14.87 -14.97 -6.74
C ALA A 142 -14.23 -13.59 -6.53
N VAL A 143 -12.92 -13.52 -6.30
CA VAL A 143 -12.25 -12.27 -5.91
C VAL A 143 -11.75 -11.42 -7.07
N ILE A 144 -11.31 -12.01 -8.19
CA ILE A 144 -10.71 -11.28 -9.33
C ILE A 144 -11.59 -10.11 -9.82
N PRO A 145 -12.92 -10.24 -9.96
CA PRO A 145 -13.76 -9.10 -10.37
C PRO A 145 -13.65 -7.90 -9.41
N LEU A 146 -13.49 -8.16 -8.12
CA LEU A 146 -13.30 -7.14 -7.09
C LEU A 146 -11.91 -6.50 -7.19
N CYS A 147 -10.86 -7.30 -7.38
CA CYS A 147 -9.49 -6.80 -7.61
C CYS A 147 -9.43 -5.88 -8.85
N VAL A 148 -10.10 -6.30 -9.93
CA VAL A 148 -10.18 -5.52 -11.18
C VAL A 148 -10.95 -4.22 -10.96
N ALA A 149 -12.02 -4.23 -10.17
CA ALA A 149 -12.74 -3.02 -9.80
C ALA A 149 -11.84 -2.04 -9.03
N ASP A 150 -11.02 -2.53 -8.11
CA ASP A 150 -10.07 -1.72 -7.34
C ASP A 150 -8.98 -1.12 -8.23
N GLY A 151 -8.42 -1.89 -9.16
CA GLY A 151 -7.48 -1.37 -10.16
C GLY A 151 -8.08 -0.26 -11.02
N ARG A 152 -9.34 -0.40 -11.44
CA ARG A 152 -10.06 0.65 -12.19
C ARG A 152 -10.33 1.88 -11.33
N ALA A 153 -10.75 1.69 -10.08
CA ALA A 153 -10.98 2.76 -9.12
C ALA A 153 -9.69 3.53 -8.83
N ALA A 154 -8.57 2.84 -8.65
CA ALA A 154 -7.25 3.43 -8.48
C ALA A 154 -6.86 4.34 -9.66
N ILE A 155 -6.97 3.82 -10.88
CA ILE A 155 -6.66 4.60 -12.09
C ILE A 155 -7.60 5.80 -12.23
N ALA A 156 -8.89 5.63 -11.95
CA ALA A 156 -9.86 6.72 -11.99
C ALA A 156 -9.55 7.79 -10.93
N TRP A 157 -9.16 7.37 -9.73
CA TRP A 157 -8.75 8.26 -8.65
C TRP A 157 -7.50 9.05 -9.04
N VAL A 158 -6.44 8.39 -9.52
CA VAL A 158 -5.20 9.07 -9.93
C VAL A 158 -5.48 10.09 -11.03
N ARG A 159 -6.29 9.73 -12.04
CA ARG A 159 -6.69 10.67 -13.10
C ARG A 159 -7.46 11.88 -12.58
N LYS A 160 -8.38 11.68 -11.63
CA LYS A 160 -9.18 12.76 -11.03
C LYS A 160 -8.33 13.74 -10.23
N HIS A 161 -7.22 13.30 -9.66
CA HIS A 161 -6.35 14.10 -8.78
C HIS A 161 -4.99 14.41 -9.43
N ALA A 162 -4.87 14.28 -10.75
CA ALA A 162 -3.61 14.44 -11.47
C ALA A 162 -2.96 15.82 -11.21
N ASP A 163 -3.77 16.88 -11.22
CA ASP A 163 -3.33 18.25 -10.94
C ASP A 163 -2.71 18.41 -9.54
N GLU A 164 -3.18 17.66 -8.53
CA GLU A 164 -2.62 17.70 -7.16
C GLU A 164 -1.17 17.23 -7.12
N PHE A 165 -0.81 16.31 -8.03
CA PHE A 165 0.51 15.70 -8.11
C PHE A 165 1.36 16.25 -9.27
N LYS A 166 0.84 17.24 -10.01
CA LYS A 166 1.52 17.84 -11.18
C LYS A 166 1.92 16.80 -12.23
N ILE A 167 1.03 15.84 -12.48
CA ILE A 167 1.13 14.76 -13.48
C ILE A 167 0.04 14.89 -14.54
#